data_AF-A0A9D4LIM8-F1
#
_entry.id   AF-A0A9D4LIM8-F1
#
_cell.length_a   1.000
_cell.length_b   1.000
_cell.length_c   1.000
_cell.angle_alpha   90.00
_cell.angle_beta   90.00
_cell.angle_gamma   90.00
#
_symmetry.space_group_name_H-M   'P 1'
#
loop_
_entity.id
_entity.type
_entity.pdbx_description
1 polymer ?
#
loop_
_entity_poly.entity_id
_entity_poly.type
_entity_poly.pdbx_seq_one_letter_code
_entity_poly.pdbx_strand_id
1 'polypeptide(L)' 'MREGVPQGGVISLTLFLIYINDLVSNLQRFVLNTLHADDLAIWSSDTSAGTASVRIQPLTR' A
#
# COMPACT_ATOMS: atom_id res chain seq x y z
N MET A 1 -8.63 -8.21 -23.05
CA MET A 1 -7.44 -8.99 -22.66
C MET A 1 -6.17 -8.34 -23.22
N ARG A 2 -5.81 -7.13 -22.76
CA ARG A 2 -4.54 -6.47 -23.12
C ARG A 2 -3.76 -5.97 -21.90
N GLU A 3 -4.28 -6.21 -20.70
CA GLU A 3 -3.73 -5.68 -19.45
C GLU A 3 -3.06 -6.79 -18.64
N GLY A 4 -2.04 -6.39 -17.87
CA GLY A 4 -1.30 -7.25 -16.96
C GLY A 4 0.02 -7.77 -17.53
N VAL A 5 0.71 -8.54 -16.70
CA VAL A 5 1.98 -9.18 -17.04
C VAL A 5 1.83 -10.70 -16.93
N PRO A 6 2.53 -11.49 -17.76
CA PRO A 6 2.44 -12.94 -17.70
C PRO A 6 3.05 -13.47 -16.38
N GLN A 7 2.32 -14.33 -15.67
CA GLN A 7 2.82 -14.99 -14.46
C GLN A 7 3.99 -15.92 -14.80
N GLY A 8 5.04 -15.90 -13.98
CA GLY A 8 6.25 -16.70 -14.20
C GLY A 8 7.24 -16.11 -15.22
N GLY A 9 6.93 -14.97 -15.84
CA GLY A 9 7.88 -14.25 -16.68
C GLY A 9 9.00 -13.62 -15.84
N VAL A 10 10.25 -13.74 -16.30
CA VAL A 10 11.44 -13.26 -15.56
C VAL A 10 11.36 -11.77 -15.20
N ILE A 11 10.81 -10.95 -16.09
CA ILE A 11 10.72 -9.49 -15.91
C ILE A 11 9.34 -9.08 -15.36
N SER A 12 8.34 -9.97 -15.43
CA SER A 12 6.95 -9.66 -15.06
C SER A 12 6.83 -9.20 -13.61
N LEU A 13 7.52 -9.89 -12.67
CA LEU A 13 7.50 -9.51 -11.26
C LEU A 13 8.07 -8.10 -11.05
N THR A 14 9.20 -7.79 -11.69
CA THR A 14 9.81 -6.47 -11.60
C THR A 14 8.91 -5.37 -12.15
N LEU A 15 8.25 -5.62 -13.30
CA LEU A 15 7.30 -4.66 -13.87
C LEU A 15 6.08 -4.46 -12.97
N PHE A 16 5.56 -5.53 -12.38
CA PHE A 16 4.47 -5.45 -11.41
C PHE A 16 4.87 -4.64 -10.18
N LEU A 17 6.05 -4.91 -9.60
CA LEU A 17 6.57 -4.15 -8.46
C LEU A 17 6.77 -2.66 -8.76
N ILE A 18 7.29 -2.32 -9.95
CA ILE A 18 7.42 -0.92 -10.40
C ILE A 18 6.03 -0.28 -10.51
N TYR A 19 5.05 -1.01 -11.06
CA TYR A 19 3.69 -0.52 -11.27
C TYR A 19 2.97 -0.18 -9.95
N ILE A 20 3.21 -0.95 -8.89
CA ILE A 20 2.56 -0.72 -7.57
C ILE A 20 3.38 0.16 -6.62
N ASN A 21 4.60 0.55 -6.99
CA ASN A 21 5.54 1.22 -6.08
C ASN A 21 5.03 2.57 -5.57
N ASP A 22 4.15 3.22 -6.32
CA ASP A 22 3.54 4.51 -5.96
C ASP A 22 2.25 4.38 -5.13
N LEU A 23 1.71 3.17 -4.90
CA LEU A 23 0.50 2.96 -4.09
C LEU A 23 0.61 3.55 -2.68
N VAL A 24 1.82 3.57 -2.13
CA VAL A 24 2.10 4.05 -0.77
C VAL A 24 2.66 5.48 -0.73
N SER A 25 2.81 6.14 -1.89
CA SER A 25 3.46 7.45 -2.00
C SER A 25 2.68 8.59 -1.34
N ASN A 26 1.37 8.45 -1.17
CA ASN A 26 0.47 9.50 -0.67
C ASN A 26 -0.12 9.19 0.71
N LEU A 27 0.50 8.31 1.49
CA LEU A 27 0.05 8.04 2.84
C LEU A 27 0.27 9.25 3.76
N GLN A 28 -0.69 9.50 4.64
CA GLN A 28 -0.64 10.63 5.56
C GLN A 28 0.52 10.51 6.56
N ARG A 29 0.97 11.64 7.10
CA ARG A 29 1.98 11.67 8.17
C ARG A 29 1.50 10.81 9.36
N PHE A 30 2.41 10.03 9.94
CA PHE A 30 2.14 9.08 11.04
C PHE A 30 1.30 7.85 10.65
N VAL A 31 1.15 7.58 9.36
CA VAL A 31 0.71 6.29 8.81
C VAL A 31 1.95 5.57 8.27
N LEU A 32 2.16 4.35 8.77
CA LEU A 32 3.24 3.47 8.36
C LEU A 32 2.70 2.40 7.41
N ASN A 33 3.57 1.86 6.58
CA ASN A 33 3.22 0.83 5.62
C ASN A 33 4.37 -0.15 5.37
N THR A 34 4.01 -1.31 4.82
CA THR A 34 4.93 -2.22 4.15
C THR A 34 4.22 -2.77 2.92
N LEU A 35 4.94 -2.83 1.81
CA LEU A 35 4.48 -3.37 0.54
C LEU A 35 5.43 -4.50 0.15
N HIS A 36 4.88 -5.71 0.01
CA HIS A 36 5.64 -6.90 -0.36
C HIS A 36 4.88 -7.70 -1.41
N ALA A 37 5.41 -7.76 -2.63
CA ALA A 37 4.69 -8.34 -3.76
C ALA A 37 3.27 -7.74 -3.87
N ASP A 38 2.22 -8.54 -3.79
CA ASP A 38 0.83 -8.12 -3.80
C ASP A 38 0.25 -7.75 -2.42
N ASP A 39 0.98 -8.01 -1.33
CA ASP A 39 0.54 -7.72 0.03
C ASP A 39 0.90 -6.29 0.48
N LEU A 40 -0.11 -5.54 0.91
CA LEU A 40 0.04 -4.22 1.51
C LEU A 40 -0.51 -4.21 2.94
N ALA A 41 0.34 -3.90 3.92
CA ALA A 41 -0.10 -3.63 5.28
C ALA A 41 0.09 -2.15 5.63
N ILE A 42 -0.92 -1.55 6.24
CA ILE A 42 -0.96 -0.13 6.65
C ILE A 42 -1.37 -0.06 8.12
N TRP A 43 -0.66 0.74 8.91
CA TRP A 43 -0.97 0.93 10.32
C TRP A 43 -0.60 2.33 10.82
N SER A 44 -1.07 2.67 12.01
CA SER A 44 -0.73 3.89 12.73
C SER A 44 -0.57 3.54 14.20
N SER A 45 0.29 4.28 14.89
CA SER A 45 0.54 4.11 16.32
C SER A 45 0.40 5.46 16.99
N ASP A 46 -0.33 5.49 18.10
CA ASP A 46 -0.52 6.65 18.96
C ASP A 46 -0.87 6.17 20.37
N THR A 47 -0.65 7.00 21.38
CA THR A 47 -1.05 6.71 22.77
C THR A 47 -2.57 6.58 22.90
N SER A 48 -3.32 7.27 22.03
CA SER A 48 -4.78 7.15 21.93
C SER A 48 -5.18 6.27 20.74
N ALA A 49 -5.86 5.16 21.04
CA ALA A 49 -6.41 4.28 20.01
C ALA A 49 -7.36 5.04 19.05
N GLY A 50 -8.17 5.98 19.57
CA GLY A 50 -9.07 6.79 18.75
C GLY A 50 -8.31 7.67 17.75
N THR A 51 -7.18 8.26 18.18
CA THR A 51 -6.32 9.04 17.30
C THR A 51 -5.69 8.17 16.21
N ALA A 52 -5.21 6.98 16.56
CA ALA A 52 -4.65 6.02 15.60
C ALA A 52 -5.71 5.55 14.58
N SER A 53 -6.95 5.28 15.03
CA SER A 53 -8.06 4.88 14.15
C SER A 53 -8.43 5.97 13.14
N VAL A 54 -8.50 7.23 13.59
CA VAL A 54 -8.81 8.38 12.71
C VAL A 54 -7.73 8.60 11.65
N ARG A 55 -6.46 8.27 11.93
CA ARG A 55 -5.36 8.41 10.96
C ARG A 55 -5.36 7.33 9.87
N ILE A 56 -5.77 6.11 10.20
CA ILE A 56 -5.82 4.99 9.24
C ILE A 56 -7.06 5.08 8.35
N GLN A 57 -8.20 5.50 8.90
CA GLN A 57 -9.45 5.51 8.17
C GLN A 57 -9.57 6.78 7.33
N PRO A 58 -9.94 6.69 6.03
CA PRO A 58 -10.37 7.87 5.30
C PRO A 58 -11.57 8.46 6.04
N LEU A 59 -11.56 9.79 6.27
CA LEU A 59 -12.71 10.54 6.76
C LEU A 59 -13.89 10.35 5.79
N THR A 60 -14.62 9.26 5.96
CA THR A 60 -15.85 8.97 5.24
C THR A 60 -16.96 9.44 6.16
N ARG A 61 -17.55 10.59 5.82
CA ARG A 61 -18.81 11.07 6.39
C ARG A 61 -19.92 10.83 5.39
#